data_AF-A0A6J0SIN1-F1
#
_entry.id   AF-A0A6J0SIN1-F1
#
_cell.length_a   1.000
_cell.length_b   1.000
_cell.length_c   1.000
_cell.angle_alpha   90.00
_cell.angle_beta   90.00
_cell.angle_gamma   90.00
#
_symmetry.space_group_name_H-M   'P 1'
#
loop_
_entity.id
_entity.type
_entity.pdbx_description
1 polymer ?
#
loop_
_entity_poly.entity_id
_entity_poly.type
_entity_poly.pdbx_seq_one_letter_code
_entity_poly.pdbx_strand_id
1 'polypeptide(L)'
;MNLWNVSTVIAPNLFMHKGLPNKIPEGKEKQLAEGAADIVQMMIHYQDLLWTVPSFLVTQVRKLNESSSRKHQFYDKRIKNLLRKIHADKEKTEKNHGEVS
;
A
#
# COMPACT_ATOMS: atom_id res chain seq x y z
N MET A 1 21.94 -32.79 -1.48
CA MET A 1 21.92 -31.63 -0.55
C MET A 1 20.49 -31.47 -0.08
N ASN A 2 20.23 -31.50 1.24
CA ASN A 2 18.86 -31.38 1.75
C ASN A 2 18.46 -29.90 1.85
N LEU A 3 17.14 -29.64 1.92
CA LEU A 3 16.62 -28.28 1.99
C LEU A 3 17.05 -27.57 3.28
N TRP A 4 17.14 -28.31 4.38
CA TRP A 4 17.65 -27.82 5.67
C TRP A 4 19.06 -27.21 5.58
N ASN A 5 19.99 -27.86 4.87
CA ASN A 5 21.36 -27.36 4.68
C ASN A 5 21.38 -26.09 3.82
N VAL A 6 20.48 -26.00 2.84
CA VAL A 6 20.34 -24.78 2.03
C VAL A 6 19.79 -23.65 2.90
N SER A 7 18.74 -23.92 3.67
CA SER A 7 18.09 -22.96 4.56
C SER A 7 19.02 -22.42 5.63
N THR A 8 19.80 -23.28 6.30
CA THR A 8 20.73 -22.87 7.36
C THR A 8 21.90 -22.02 6.84
N VAL A 9 22.30 -22.18 5.58
CA VAL A 9 23.33 -21.34 4.93
C VAL A 9 22.77 -20.00 4.45
N ILE A 10 21.54 -19.97 3.96
CA ILE A 10 20.91 -18.76 3.40
C ILE A 10 20.33 -17.86 4.51
N ALA A 11 19.71 -18.44 5.54
CA ALA A 11 18.98 -17.70 6.57
C ALA A 11 19.81 -16.59 7.25
N PRO A 12 21.08 -16.79 7.62
CA PRO A 12 21.91 -15.72 8.17
C PRO A 12 22.08 -14.53 7.22
N ASN A 13 22.24 -14.78 5.92
CA ASN A 13 22.43 -13.72 4.93
C ASN A 13 21.16 -12.89 4.70
N LEU A 14 19.98 -13.47 4.93
CA LEU A 14 18.70 -12.78 4.79
C LEU A 14 18.25 -12.06 6.06
N PHE A 15 18.46 -12.68 7.23
CA PHE A 15 17.85 -12.24 8.48
C PHE A 15 18.83 -11.68 9.52
N MET A 16 20.14 -11.89 9.37
CA MET A 16 21.14 -11.38 10.32
C MET A 16 21.83 -10.14 9.75
N HIS A 17 21.31 -8.97 10.09
CA HIS A 17 21.87 -7.70 9.65
C HIS A 17 23.16 -7.36 10.41
N LYS A 18 24.26 -7.14 9.70
CA LYS A 18 25.60 -6.88 10.28
C LYS A 18 25.76 -5.49 10.91
N GLY A 19 24.82 -4.57 10.67
CA GLY A 19 24.92 -3.15 11.03
C GLY A 19 24.14 -2.70 12.26
N LEU A 20 23.31 -3.56 12.85
CA LEU A 20 22.56 -3.24 14.06
C LEU A 20 23.17 -4.03 15.22
N PRO A 21 23.40 -3.43 16.41
CA PRO A 21 23.78 -4.20 17.58
C PRO A 21 22.65 -5.19 17.84
N ASN A 22 22.90 -6.45 17.48
CA ASN A 22 22.01 -7.55 17.76
C ASN A 22 21.90 -7.62 19.28
N LYS A 23 20.85 -7.02 19.84
CA LYS A 23 20.36 -7.35 21.18
C LYS A 23 19.71 -8.73 21.14
N ILE A 24 20.40 -9.71 20.57
CA ILE A 24 20.00 -11.10 20.70
C ILE A 24 20.31 -11.44 22.16
N PRO A 25 19.30 -11.82 22.96
CA PRO A 25 19.55 -12.22 24.32
C PRO A 25 20.53 -13.40 24.31
N GLU A 26 21.61 -13.32 25.08
CA GLU A 26 22.60 -14.39 25.20
C GLU A 26 21.88 -15.73 25.45
N GLY A 27 22.25 -16.75 24.68
CA GLY A 27 21.62 -18.08 24.74
C GLY A 27 20.40 -18.30 23.83
N LYS A 28 19.83 -17.25 23.19
CA LYS A 28 18.73 -17.40 22.20
C LYS A 28 19.17 -17.42 20.74
N GLU A 29 20.45 -17.23 20.47
CA GLU A 29 21.02 -17.18 19.11
C GLU A 29 20.69 -18.42 18.28
N LYS A 30 20.82 -19.62 18.87
CA LYS A 30 20.50 -20.88 18.20
C LYS A 30 19.03 -20.96 17.79
N GLN A 31 18.12 -20.62 18.70
CA GLN A 31 16.67 -20.68 18.42
C GLN A 31 16.27 -19.67 17.34
N LEU A 32 16.88 -18.48 17.33
CA LEU A 32 16.63 -17.49 16.29
C LEU A 32 17.18 -17.93 14.93
N ALA A 33 18.37 -18.54 14.91
CA ALA A 33 18.96 -19.08 13.68
C ALA A 33 18.15 -20.25 13.11
N GLU A 34 17.68 -21.15 13.98
CA GLU A 34 16.78 -22.26 13.63
C GLU A 34 15.45 -21.74 13.08
N GLY A 35 14.80 -20.80 13.77
CA GLY A 35 13.57 -20.18 13.29
C GLY A 35 13.74 -19.43 11.96
N ALA A 36 14.89 -18.79 11.74
CA ALA A 36 15.21 -18.15 10.47
C ALA A 36 15.38 -19.20 9.35
N ALA A 37 16.02 -20.33 9.63
CA ALA A 37 16.15 -21.44 8.68
C ALA A 37 14.78 -22.07 8.34
N ASP A 38 13.89 -22.21 9.33
CA ASP A 38 12.53 -22.69 9.12
C ASP A 38 11.74 -21.76 8.19
N ILE A 39 11.87 -20.43 8.37
CA ILE A 39 11.26 -19.45 7.46
C ILE A 39 11.81 -19.61 6.05
N VAL A 40 13.13 -19.73 5.87
CA VAL A 40 13.73 -19.97 4.54
C VAL A 40 13.22 -21.27 3.92
N GLN A 41 13.10 -22.33 4.73
CA GLN A 41 12.56 -23.60 4.27
C GLN A 41 11.10 -23.45 3.80
N MET A 42 10.29 -22.69 4.54
CA MET A 42 8.92 -22.37 4.16
C MET A 42 8.86 -21.53 2.88
N MET A 43 9.73 -20.53 2.75
CA MET A 43 9.84 -19.71 1.53
C MET A 43 10.23 -20.56 0.31
N ILE A 44 11.14 -21.53 0.48
CA ILE A 44 11.55 -22.43 -0.61
C ILE A 44 10.45 -23.45 -0.95
N HIS A 45 9.71 -23.95 0.04
CA HIS A 45 8.57 -24.85 -0.21
C HIS A 45 7.40 -24.15 -0.90
N TYR A 46 7.15 -22.88 -0.55
CA TYR A 46 6.02 -22.10 -1.03
C TYR A 46 6.45 -20.97 -1.98
N GLN A 47 7.45 -21.24 -2.83
CA GLN A 47 8.00 -20.23 -3.75
C GLN A 47 6.93 -19.57 -4.61
N ASP A 48 6.00 -20.36 -5.16
CA ASP A 48 4.91 -19.84 -5.99
C ASP A 48 4.02 -18.83 -5.25
N LEU A 49 3.92 -18.92 -3.92
CA LEU A 49 3.14 -17.98 -3.12
C LEU A 49 3.88 -16.67 -2.83
N LEU A 50 5.22 -16.64 -2.90
CA LEU A 50 6.02 -15.46 -2.53
C LEU A 50 5.68 -14.22 -3.38
N TRP A 51 5.40 -14.44 -4.66
CA TRP A 51 5.04 -13.38 -5.62
C TRP A 51 3.56 -13.40 -6.01
N THR A 52 2.75 -14.28 -5.41
CA THR A 52 1.32 -14.35 -5.71
C THR A 52 0.56 -13.37 -4.84
N VAL A 53 -0.17 -12.46 -5.47
CA VAL A 53 -1.13 -11.59 -4.77
C VAL A 53 -2.50 -12.26 -4.76
N PRO A 54 -3.05 -12.61 -3.59
CA PRO A 54 -4.39 -13.18 -3.49
C PRO A 54 -5.47 -12.28 -4.11
N SER A 55 -6.40 -12.90 -4.86
CA SER A 55 -7.48 -12.19 -5.56
C SER A 55 -8.39 -11.39 -4.62
N PHE A 56 -8.57 -11.84 -3.39
CA PHE A 56 -9.37 -11.13 -2.39
C PHE A 56 -8.72 -9.80 -1.98
N LEU A 57 -7.38 -9.73 -1.86
CA LEU A 57 -6.66 -8.49 -1.55
C LEU A 57 -6.82 -7.49 -2.71
N VAL A 58 -6.66 -7.96 -3.95
CA VAL A 58 -6.91 -7.11 -5.14
C VAL A 58 -8.33 -6.57 -5.14
N THR A 59 -9.31 -7.41 -4.80
CA THR A 59 -10.72 -7.01 -4.72
C THR A 59 -10.95 -5.96 -3.64
N GLN A 60 -10.35 -6.12 -2.46
CA GLN A 60 -10.44 -5.14 -1.37
C GLN A 60 -9.82 -3.78 -1.78
N VAL A 61 -8.64 -3.80 -2.40
CA VAL A 61 -7.96 -2.59 -2.87
C VAL A 61 -8.77 -1.88 -3.97
N ARG A 62 -9.36 -2.63 -4.92
CA ARG A 62 -10.26 -2.04 -5.93
C ARG A 62 -11.46 -1.34 -5.30
N LYS A 63 -12.15 -1.99 -4.36
CA LYS A 63 -13.28 -1.40 -3.63
C LYS A 63 -12.88 -0.11 -2.90
N LEU A 64 -11.72 -0.13 -2.23
CA LEU A 64 -11.19 1.04 -1.55
C LEU A 64 -10.95 2.19 -2.54
N ASN A 65 -10.29 1.91 -3.67
CA ASN A 65 -9.97 2.91 -4.68
C ASN A 65 -11.22 3.50 -5.34
N GLU A 66 -12.21 2.67 -5.68
CA GLU A 66 -13.49 3.14 -6.21
C GLU A 66 -14.24 4.02 -5.22
N SER A 67 -14.20 3.68 -3.92
CA SER A 67 -14.85 4.49 -2.88
C SER A 67 -14.19 5.87 -2.74
N SER A 68 -12.85 5.91 -2.80
CA SER A 68 -12.06 7.15 -2.74
C SER A 68 -12.26 8.00 -4.00
N SER A 69 -12.27 7.37 -5.18
CA SER A 69 -12.51 8.03 -6.47
C SER A 69 -13.91 8.62 -6.58
N ARG A 70 -14.94 7.89 -6.11
CA ARG A 70 -16.32 8.41 -6.07
C ARG A 70 -16.41 9.67 -5.22
N LYS A 71 -15.79 9.68 -4.02
CA LYS A 71 -15.76 10.90 -3.17
C LYS A 71 -15.15 12.08 -3.94
N HIS A 72 -14.01 11.88 -4.60
CA HIS A 72 -13.36 12.92 -5.39
C HIS A 72 -14.25 13.45 -6.53
N GLN A 73 -14.92 12.56 -7.27
CA GLN A 73 -15.86 12.95 -8.33
C GLN A 73 -17.05 13.77 -7.81
N PHE A 74 -17.57 13.45 -6.62
CA PHE A 74 -18.65 14.24 -6.01
C PHE A 74 -18.19 15.66 -5.65
N TYR A 75 -16.99 15.81 -5.07
CA TYR A 75 -16.44 17.13 -4.76
C TYR A 75 -16.19 17.95 -6.03
N ASP A 76 -15.60 17.37 -7.07
CA ASP A 76 -15.33 18.06 -8.34
C ASP A 76 -16.63 18.52 -9.03
N LYS A 77 -17.67 17.68 -9.09
CA LYS A 77 -18.99 18.09 -9.62
C LYS A 77 -19.60 19.24 -8.82
N ARG A 78 -19.49 19.21 -7.49
CA ARG A 78 -20.02 20.28 -6.63
C ARG A 78 -19.27 21.59 -6.86
N ILE A 79 -17.95 21.55 -6.92
CA ILE A 79 -17.09 22.72 -7.18
C ILE A 79 -17.39 23.30 -8.57
N LYS A 80 -17.46 22.46 -9.62
CA LYS A 80 -17.82 22.89 -10.98
C LYS A 80 -19.20 23.56 -11.03
N ASN A 81 -20.19 23.02 -10.32
CA ASN A 81 -21.53 23.62 -10.26
C ASN A 81 -21.54 24.97 -9.54
N LEU A 82 -20.73 25.14 -8.49
CA LEU A 82 -20.57 26.42 -7.79
C LEU A 82 -19.91 27.47 -8.69
N LEU A 83 -18.82 27.11 -9.39
CA LEU A 83 -18.15 28.00 -10.34
C LEU A 83 -19.08 28.47 -11.46
N ARG A 84 -19.89 27.54 -12.02
CA ARG A 84 -20.92 27.91 -13.01
C ARG A 84 -21.95 28.88 -12.46
N LYS A 85 -22.40 28.70 -11.21
CA LYS A 85 -23.35 29.64 -10.57
C LYS A 85 -22.73 31.03 -10.40
N ILE A 86 -21.47 31.12 -9.97
CA ILE A 86 -20.77 32.41 -9.81
C ILE A 86 -20.65 33.14 -11.15
N HIS A 87 -20.26 32.43 -12.22
CA HIS A 87 -20.18 33.04 -13.55
C HIS A 87 -21.56 33.46 -14.08
N ALA A 88 -22.59 32.62 -13.93
CA ALA A 88 -23.94 32.96 -14.37
C ALA A 88 -24.55 34.13 -13.57
N ASP A 89 -24.23 34.26 -12.28
CA ASP A 89 -24.68 35.37 -11.45
C ASP A 89 -23.97 36.68 -11.83
N LYS A 90 -22.67 36.60 -12.16
CA LYS A 90 -21.89 37.73 -12.69
C LYS A 90 -22.45 38.25 -14.02
N GLU A 91 -22.79 37.37 -14.96
CA GLU A 91 -23.41 37.77 -16.23
C GLU A 91 -24.80 38.41 -16.05
N LYS A 92 -25.56 38.00 -15.02
CA LYS A 92 -26.86 38.61 -14.70
C LYS A 92 -26.73 39.97 -14.03
N THR A 93 -25.73 40.15 -13.16
CA THR A 93 -25.47 41.44 -12.52
C THR A 93 -24.96 42.49 -13.53
N GLU A 94 -24.17 42.09 -14.52
CA GLU A 94 -23.73 42.99 -15.60
C GLU A 94 -24.89 43.44 -16.52
N LYS A 95 -25.86 42.56 -16.81
CA LYS A 95 -27.06 42.94 -17.61
C LYS A 95 -28.03 43.85 -16.86
N ASN A 96 -28.21 43.64 -15.56
CA ASN A 96 -29.07 44.49 -14.74
C ASN A 96 -28.49 45.90 -14.53
N HIS A 97 -27.17 46.08 -14.64
CA HIS A 97 -26.54 47.39 -14.53
C HIS A 97 -26.53 48.19 -15.84
N GLY A 98 -26.84 47.56 -16.98
CA GLY A 98 -26.93 48.19 -18.30
C GLY A 98 -28.32 48.73 -18.68
N GLU A 99 -29.36 48.43 -17.89
CA GLU A 99 -30.74 48.93 -18.12
C GLU A 99 -31.12 50.12 -17.22
N VAL A 100 -30.19 50.66 -16.41
CA VAL A 100 -30.41 51.85 -15.57
C VAL A 100 -29.49 53.00 -16.00
N SER A 101 -29.45 53.31 -17.29
CA SER A 101 -28.87 54.55 -17.82
C SER A 101 -29.77 55.18 -18.85
#